data_AF-A0A7K0N2N3-F1
#
_entry.id   AF-A0A7K0N2N3-F1
#
_cell.length_a   1.000
_cell.length_b   1.000
_cell.length_c   1.000
_cell.angle_alpha   90.00
_cell.angle_beta   90.00
_cell.angle_gamma   90.00
#
_symmetry.space_group_name_H-M   'P 1'
#
loop_
_entity.id
_entity.type
_entity.pdbx_description
1 polymer ?
#
loop_
_entity_poly.entity_id
_entity_poly.type
_entity_poly.pdbx_seq_one_letter_code
_entity_poly.pdbx_strand_id
1 'polypeptide(L)'
;MNQYNFHVKARASILQSTVMAISLIFSCTSTNGAYAEPNRIDLGVEQFRPLPPCADALMLDCIEDAGLEHADGTTSSFTTREKIDYSNRNAIVTSSPGFIWSAPIGTTAGSVENFEFGVFIRTKARFDVIGQVIQEPGIAVSIKPQGKESSTDRYYVNLRTSWLQIYLVSGIGTDVNLVKKEIPDGHLISVSGLSTIQYGVTNFKDGKAMADNAKGQSWVEVTATTAVKKFEFFLQHFDSLPRKRPLQWGKCVDTGFPATFSNGQTSSIIYAEGDLKSTRRVILGKRGDLVWFISSPHFTPEKEVIEGTYQADVPVKWLDCAYPSNEITKAQKIEIQIIDEFEGIQVATSSVKVSDGILIVRAYGFHYSTPHFRVYNSAPAVISAPQKIVITCKKGSTTKIVSGAKPVCPKGYKKV
;
A
#
# COMPACT_ATOMS: atom_id res chain seq x y z
N MET A 1 26.12 82.13 56.94
CA MET A 1 24.72 82.42 57.31
C MET A 1 23.89 81.18 57.04
N ASN A 2 23.08 80.76 58.03
CA ASN A 2 21.93 79.83 58.04
C ASN A 2 21.99 78.57 57.12
N GLN A 3 22.18 77.36 57.67
CA GLN A 3 21.15 76.41 58.20
C GLN A 3 20.24 75.82 57.09
N TYR A 4 20.01 74.50 56.98
CA TYR A 4 19.58 73.55 58.02
C TYR A 4 20.11 72.09 57.86
N ASN A 5 20.02 71.31 58.94
CA ASN A 5 20.13 69.83 58.96
C ASN A 5 18.73 69.20 58.74
N PHE A 6 18.46 67.90 58.56
CA PHE A 6 19.14 66.60 58.83
C PHE A 6 18.68 65.56 57.75
N HIS A 7 18.93 64.24 57.73
CA HIS A 7 19.54 63.26 58.66
C HIS A 7 20.30 62.14 57.89
N VAL A 8 20.91 61.20 58.62
CA VAL A 8 21.75 60.06 58.13
C VAL A 8 21.33 58.79 58.94
N LYS A 9 21.36 57.51 58.53
CA LYS A 9 22.30 56.70 57.72
C LYS A 9 21.67 55.35 57.24
N ALA A 10 22.09 54.81 56.09
CA ALA A 10 22.23 53.35 55.87
C ALA A 10 23.38 53.10 54.87
N ARG A 11 24.35 52.24 55.21
CA ARG A 11 25.50 51.90 54.34
C ARG A 11 25.65 50.39 54.20
N ALA A 12 25.76 49.94 52.96
CA ALA A 12 26.59 48.79 52.61
C ALA A 12 27.88 49.32 51.95
N SER A 13 29.00 48.62 52.08
CA SER A 13 30.22 48.92 51.32
C SER A 13 31.05 47.66 51.07
N ILE A 14 31.18 47.34 49.79
CA ILE A 14 32.18 46.42 49.23
C ILE A 14 33.49 47.21 49.05
N LEU A 15 34.65 46.54 49.07
CA LEU A 15 35.88 47.08 48.48
C LEU A 15 36.50 46.07 47.50
N GLN A 16 36.94 46.58 46.35
CA GLN A 16 37.93 45.96 45.45
C GLN A 16 39.34 46.14 46.09
N SER A 17 40.46 45.53 45.67
CA SER A 17 40.95 45.01 44.37
C SER A 17 41.98 43.86 44.64
N THR A 18 42.68 43.18 43.72
CA THR A 18 43.20 43.53 42.38
C THR A 18 43.53 42.26 41.56
N VAL A 19 43.62 42.43 40.24
CA VAL A 19 43.92 41.48 39.15
C VAL A 19 45.05 40.44 39.37
N MET A 20 44.78 39.18 39.04
CA MET A 20 45.70 38.34 38.24
C MET A 20 44.89 37.32 37.41
N ALA A 21 45.18 37.20 36.11
CA ALA A 21 44.37 36.42 35.18
C ALA A 21 44.94 35.01 34.93
N ILE A 22 44.12 33.97 35.11
CA ILE A 22 44.33 32.64 34.53
C ILE A 22 43.03 32.23 33.85
N SER A 23 43.02 32.26 32.52
CA SER A 23 41.87 31.89 31.70
C SER A 23 41.74 30.38 31.61
N LEU A 24 40.90 29.78 32.45
CA LEU A 24 40.38 28.42 32.25
C LEU A 24 39.07 28.50 31.46
N ILE A 25 39.20 28.36 30.14
CA ILE A 25 38.08 28.33 29.20
C ILE A 25 37.36 26.99 29.37
N PHE A 26 36.32 26.97 30.21
CA PHE A 26 35.29 25.95 30.09
C PHE A 26 34.39 26.32 28.91
N SER A 27 34.74 25.79 27.72
CA SER A 27 33.90 25.83 26.53
C SER A 27 32.64 25.00 26.76
N CYS A 28 31.67 25.58 27.46
CA CYS A 28 30.30 25.08 27.46
C CYS A 28 29.69 25.41 26.09
N THR A 29 30.07 24.65 25.06
CA THR A 29 29.41 24.67 23.77
C THR A 29 28.00 24.15 23.95
N SER A 30 27.07 25.07 24.19
CA SER A 30 25.65 24.81 24.03
C SER A 30 25.39 24.48 22.57
N THR A 31 25.55 23.20 22.22
CA THR A 31 24.96 22.62 21.02
C THR A 31 23.45 22.59 21.23
N ASN A 32 22.85 23.77 21.11
CA ASN A 32 21.42 23.94 20.90
C ASN A 32 21.10 23.41 19.50
N GLY A 33 21.23 22.09 19.34
CA GLY A 33 20.57 21.35 18.29
C GLY A 33 19.08 21.55 18.54
N ALA A 34 18.51 22.53 17.86
CA ALA A 34 17.08 22.73 17.82
C ALA A 34 16.47 21.52 17.11
N TYR A 35 16.18 20.48 17.89
CA TYR A 35 15.10 19.56 17.60
C TYR A 35 13.84 20.41 17.56
N ALA A 36 13.52 20.90 16.37
CA ALA A 36 12.24 21.55 16.14
C ALA A 36 11.16 20.56 16.55
N GLU A 37 10.18 21.03 17.32
CA GLU A 37 8.95 20.27 17.53
C GLU A 37 8.42 19.78 16.17
N PRO A 38 7.81 18.58 16.10
CA PRO A 38 7.28 18.05 14.85
C PRO A 38 6.19 18.98 14.31
N ASN A 39 6.61 19.92 13.46
CA ASN A 39 5.74 20.88 12.78
C ASN A 39 4.62 20.09 12.12
N ARG A 40 3.37 20.35 12.55
CA ARG A 40 2.17 19.67 12.03
C ARG A 40 2.23 19.62 10.51
N ILE A 41 2.17 18.40 9.97
CA ILE A 41 2.30 18.17 8.54
C ILE A 41 1.06 18.74 7.84
N ASP A 42 1.25 19.81 7.08
CA ASP A 42 0.16 20.40 6.28
C ASP A 42 -0.09 19.56 5.02
N LEU A 43 -1.16 18.76 5.08
CA LEU A 43 -1.65 17.91 3.99
C LEU A 43 -2.24 18.73 2.81
N GLY A 44 -2.42 20.04 2.97
CA GLY A 44 -2.95 20.94 1.92
C GLY A 44 -1.97 21.25 0.79
N VAL A 45 -0.67 20.99 0.97
CA VAL A 45 0.43 21.31 0.02
C VAL A 45 1.17 20.04 -0.38
N GLU A 46 1.73 19.95 -1.60
CA GLU A 46 2.65 18.84 -1.94
C GLU A 46 3.99 19.09 -1.26
N GLN A 47 4.33 18.23 -0.29
CA GLN A 47 5.56 18.26 0.48
C GLN A 47 6.20 16.89 0.36
N PHE A 48 7.51 16.87 0.15
CA PHE A 48 8.35 15.68 0.32
C PHE A 48 9.18 15.90 1.57
N ARG A 49 9.01 15.06 2.60
CA ARG A 49 9.79 15.13 3.86
C ARG A 49 10.40 13.77 4.17
N PRO A 50 11.72 13.64 4.39
CA PRO A 50 12.26 12.41 4.93
C PRO A 50 11.75 12.18 6.35
N LEU A 51 11.57 10.93 6.75
CA LEU A 51 11.38 10.59 8.16
C LEU A 51 12.75 10.39 8.83
N PRO A 52 12.98 10.93 10.04
CA PRO A 52 14.21 10.70 10.79
C PRO A 52 14.24 9.27 11.36
N PRO A 53 15.42 8.76 11.73
CA PRO A 53 15.51 7.64 12.68
C PRO A 53 14.82 8.00 13.99
N CYS A 54 14.19 7.04 14.67
CA CYS A 54 13.64 7.26 16.00
C CYS A 54 14.77 7.49 17.02
N ALA A 55 14.67 8.55 17.82
CA ALA A 55 15.64 8.85 18.87
C ALA A 55 15.50 7.91 20.08
N ASP A 56 14.29 7.43 20.33
CA ASP A 56 13.94 6.48 21.39
C ASP A 56 12.66 5.69 21.01
N ALA A 57 12.26 4.75 21.88
CA ALA A 57 11.10 3.88 21.68
C ALA A 57 9.73 4.52 22.00
N LEU A 58 9.68 5.83 22.28
CA LEU A 58 8.46 6.63 22.45
C LEU A 58 8.26 7.63 21.31
N MET A 59 9.33 8.00 20.60
CA MET A 59 9.25 8.85 19.41
C MET A 59 8.29 8.25 18.37
N LEU A 60 7.42 9.11 17.84
CA LEU A 60 6.51 8.81 16.74
C LEU A 60 6.92 9.63 15.51
N ASP A 61 6.41 9.22 14.36
CA ASP A 61 6.70 9.82 13.06
C ASP A 61 8.19 9.76 12.72
N CYS A 62 8.72 8.54 12.79
CA CYS A 62 10.12 8.19 12.64
C CYS A 62 10.29 6.72 12.19
N ILE A 63 11.46 6.41 11.64
CA ILE A 63 11.88 5.07 11.27
C ILE A 63 12.47 4.41 12.52
N GLU A 64 11.81 3.39 13.06
CA GLU A 64 12.30 2.65 14.23
C GLU A 64 13.54 1.84 13.87
N ASP A 65 13.44 1.09 12.78
CA ASP A 65 14.53 0.32 12.20
C ASP A 65 14.22 0.01 10.74
N ALA A 66 15.24 -0.28 9.95
CA ALA A 66 15.12 -0.73 8.57
C ALA A 66 16.42 -1.44 8.18
N GLY A 67 16.34 -2.45 7.33
CA GLY A 67 17.52 -3.25 7.01
C GLY A 67 17.27 -4.42 6.09
N LEU A 68 18.19 -5.39 6.15
CA LEU A 68 18.08 -6.70 5.52
C LEU A 68 17.95 -7.78 6.61
N GLU A 69 17.06 -8.74 6.37
CA GLU A 69 17.00 -10.02 7.08
C GLU A 69 17.64 -11.08 6.18
N HIS A 70 18.71 -11.70 6.67
CA HIS A 70 19.52 -12.67 5.96
C HIS A 70 18.91 -14.07 6.03
N ALA A 71 19.37 -14.96 5.14
CA ALA A 71 18.88 -16.35 5.06
C ALA A 71 19.11 -17.20 6.33
N ASP A 72 19.95 -16.76 7.27
CA ASP A 72 20.17 -17.40 8.58
C ASP A 72 19.27 -16.81 9.71
N GLY A 73 18.39 -15.86 9.38
CA GLY A 73 17.52 -15.16 10.32
C GLY A 73 18.18 -14.02 11.10
N THR A 74 19.46 -13.71 10.82
CA THR A 74 20.09 -12.50 11.36
C THR A 74 19.68 -11.26 10.58
N THR A 75 19.73 -10.09 11.23
CA THR A 75 19.35 -8.81 10.61
C THR A 75 20.52 -7.83 10.59
N SER A 76 20.74 -7.15 9.47
CA SER A 76 21.63 -6.00 9.38
C SER A 76 20.82 -4.71 9.26
N SER A 77 20.81 -3.92 10.33
CA SER A 77 20.18 -2.59 10.34
C SER A 77 20.97 -1.61 9.48
N PHE A 78 20.25 -0.73 8.81
CA PHE A 78 20.80 0.33 8.00
C PHE A 78 21.57 1.34 8.86
N THR A 79 22.71 1.81 8.35
CA THR A 79 23.51 2.90 8.97
C THR A 79 23.42 4.16 8.13
N THR A 80 23.03 5.29 8.73
CA THR A 80 22.93 6.58 8.05
C THR A 80 24.32 7.04 7.61
N ARG A 81 24.53 7.19 6.28
CA ARG A 81 25.81 7.57 5.65
C ARG A 81 25.93 9.07 5.42
N GLU A 82 24.88 9.69 4.88
CA GLU A 82 24.89 11.08 4.44
C GLU A 82 23.48 11.68 4.46
N LYS A 83 23.38 12.97 4.82
CA LYS A 83 22.20 13.80 4.59
C LYS A 83 22.46 14.63 3.35
N ILE A 84 21.82 14.31 2.23
CA ILE A 84 22.13 14.97 0.96
C ILE A 84 21.46 16.34 0.87
N ASP A 85 22.24 17.41 0.66
CA ASP A 85 21.71 18.76 0.41
C ASP A 85 21.71 19.07 -1.10
N TYR A 86 20.55 19.38 -1.66
CA TYR A 86 20.32 19.54 -3.10
C TYR A 86 19.88 20.97 -3.48
N SER A 87 20.27 21.99 -2.71
CA SER A 87 19.83 23.38 -2.85
C SER A 87 20.03 24.05 -4.24
N ASN A 88 20.82 23.46 -5.14
CA ASN A 88 21.41 24.15 -6.30
C ASN A 88 20.95 23.64 -7.69
N ARG A 89 19.73 23.10 -7.87
CA ARG A 89 19.18 22.82 -9.22
C ARG A 89 17.80 23.46 -9.43
N ASN A 90 17.72 24.39 -10.39
CA ASN A 90 16.50 25.12 -10.78
C ASN A 90 15.50 24.24 -11.54
N ALA A 91 14.84 23.31 -10.85
CA ALA A 91 13.67 22.59 -11.35
C ALA A 91 12.69 22.30 -10.20
N ILE A 92 11.42 22.08 -10.55
CA ILE A 92 10.34 21.67 -9.64
C ILE A 92 10.86 20.58 -8.69
N VAL A 93 10.85 20.84 -7.38
CA VAL A 93 11.63 20.08 -6.39
C VAL A 93 11.17 18.63 -6.30
N THR A 94 11.91 17.73 -6.95
CA THR A 94 11.75 16.27 -6.90
C THR A 94 12.87 15.57 -6.12
N SER A 95 13.85 16.32 -5.62
CA SER A 95 14.97 15.84 -4.81
C SER A 95 14.92 16.46 -3.41
N SER A 96 14.29 15.75 -2.48
CA SER A 96 14.37 16.05 -1.04
C SER A 96 15.61 15.41 -0.43
N PRO A 97 16.10 15.90 0.74
CA PRO A 97 17.20 15.28 1.45
C PRO A 97 16.82 13.86 1.87
N GLY A 98 17.23 12.88 1.06
CA GLY A 98 17.27 11.49 1.49
C GLY A 98 18.37 11.32 2.54
N PHE A 99 18.15 10.38 3.45
CA PHE A 99 19.25 9.75 4.14
C PHE A 99 19.77 8.64 3.20
N ILE A 100 21.07 8.64 2.87
CA ILE A 100 21.67 7.43 2.28
C ILE A 100 21.92 6.47 3.44
N TRP A 101 21.57 5.19 3.28
CA TRP A 101 21.90 4.19 4.28
C TRP A 101 22.46 2.90 3.67
N SER A 102 23.48 2.33 4.32
CA SER A 102 24.06 1.04 3.90
C SER A 102 23.78 -0.07 4.92
N ALA A 103 23.59 -1.29 4.44
CA ALA A 103 23.62 -2.52 5.23
C ALA A 103 24.73 -3.46 4.70
N PRO A 104 25.43 -4.19 5.58
CA PRO A 104 26.15 -5.41 5.22
C PRO A 104 25.24 -6.41 4.47
N ILE A 105 25.79 -7.07 3.45
CA ILE A 105 25.16 -8.24 2.81
C ILE A 105 25.67 -9.49 3.50
N GLY A 106 24.74 -10.32 4.00
CA GLY A 106 25.04 -11.54 4.74
C GLY A 106 25.94 -11.33 5.96
N THR A 107 26.49 -12.44 6.47
CA THR A 107 27.32 -12.48 7.69
C THR A 107 28.81 -12.23 7.46
N THR A 108 29.24 -12.03 6.21
CA THR A 108 30.68 -11.89 5.90
C THR A 108 31.17 -10.48 6.22
N ALA A 109 32.05 -10.35 7.21
CA ALA A 109 32.67 -9.08 7.58
C ALA A 109 33.49 -8.49 6.42
N GLY A 110 32.90 -7.55 5.67
CA GLY A 110 33.53 -6.86 4.55
C GLY A 110 32.62 -6.66 3.32
N SER A 111 31.57 -7.46 3.14
CA SER A 111 30.59 -7.27 2.05
C SER A 111 29.52 -6.25 2.44
N VAL A 112 29.61 -5.05 1.89
CA VAL A 112 28.62 -3.97 2.07
C VAL A 112 28.05 -3.58 0.72
N GLU A 113 26.76 -3.81 0.48
CA GLU A 113 26.06 -3.10 -0.60
C GLU A 113 25.80 -1.67 -0.12
N ASN A 114 26.13 -0.71 -0.96
CA ASN A 114 25.68 0.66 -0.77
C ASN A 114 24.32 0.79 -1.44
N PHE A 115 23.27 0.91 -0.64
CA PHE A 115 21.93 1.22 -1.11
C PHE A 115 21.66 2.72 -0.93
N GLU A 116 20.83 3.31 -1.78
CA GLU A 116 20.06 4.50 -1.38
C GLU A 116 18.80 3.99 -0.67
N PHE A 117 18.47 4.53 0.50
CA PHE A 117 17.29 4.11 1.27
C PHE A 117 16.51 5.35 1.73
N GLY A 118 15.60 5.78 0.88
CA GLY A 118 14.64 6.83 1.22
C GLY A 118 13.41 6.28 1.94
N VAL A 119 12.97 6.98 2.98
CA VAL A 119 11.60 6.90 3.48
C VAL A 119 11.07 8.32 3.51
N PHE A 120 10.10 8.60 2.63
CA PHE A 120 9.55 9.93 2.43
C PHE A 120 8.06 9.96 2.79
N ILE A 121 7.62 11.08 3.37
CA ILE A 121 6.23 11.50 3.33
C ILE A 121 6.05 12.35 2.09
N ARG A 122 5.15 11.93 1.20
CA ARG A 122 4.67 12.72 0.06
C ARG A 122 3.22 13.11 0.29
N THR A 123 3.00 14.30 0.82
CA THR A 123 1.66 14.78 1.23
C THR A 123 0.67 14.98 0.08
N LYS A 124 1.07 14.83 -1.19
CA LYS A 124 0.18 14.65 -2.36
C LYS A 124 0.74 13.62 -3.31
N ALA A 125 0.13 12.44 -3.38
CA ALA A 125 0.56 11.36 -4.27
C ALA A 125 -0.34 11.25 -5.51
N ARG A 126 0.25 10.83 -6.64
CA ARG A 126 -0.47 10.53 -7.88
C ARG A 126 -0.71 9.03 -7.96
N PHE A 127 -1.97 8.61 -8.05
CA PHE A 127 -2.37 7.21 -8.21
C PHE A 127 -3.22 7.07 -9.46
N ASP A 128 -3.08 5.95 -10.18
CA ASP A 128 -4.02 5.60 -11.25
C ASP A 128 -5.08 4.65 -10.72
N VAL A 129 -6.35 5.09 -10.71
CA VAL A 129 -7.50 4.27 -10.36
C VAL A 129 -8.38 4.13 -11.61
N ILE A 130 -8.39 2.92 -12.19
CA ILE A 130 -9.23 2.56 -13.35
C ILE A 130 -8.98 3.52 -14.55
N GLY A 131 -7.70 3.83 -14.81
CA GLY A 131 -7.27 4.70 -15.90
C GLY A 131 -7.47 6.20 -15.63
N GLN A 132 -7.67 6.59 -14.36
CA GLN A 132 -7.77 7.98 -13.91
C GLN A 132 -6.65 8.31 -12.94
N VAL A 133 -5.81 9.29 -13.29
CA VAL A 133 -4.79 9.81 -12.37
C VAL A 133 -5.45 10.71 -11.32
N ILE A 134 -5.61 10.20 -10.11
CA ILE A 134 -6.06 10.96 -8.94
C ILE A 134 -4.83 11.54 -8.24
N GLN A 135 -4.87 12.83 -7.91
CA GLN A 135 -3.95 13.46 -6.96
C GLN A 135 -4.63 13.51 -5.60
N GLU A 136 -4.28 12.59 -4.71
CA GLU A 136 -4.80 12.55 -3.35
C GLU A 136 -3.74 13.03 -2.36
N PRO A 137 -4.11 13.83 -1.34
CA PRO A 137 -3.26 14.02 -0.18
C PRO A 137 -3.05 12.69 0.53
N GLY A 138 -1.80 12.27 0.69
CA GLY A 138 -1.47 10.92 1.15
C GLY A 138 -0.12 10.84 1.85
N ILE A 139 0.38 9.63 2.08
CA ILE A 139 1.81 9.36 2.27
C ILE A 139 2.25 8.46 1.10
N ALA A 140 3.52 8.56 0.71
CA ALA A 140 4.15 7.64 -0.23
C ALA A 140 5.52 7.21 0.33
N VAL A 141 5.53 6.23 1.23
CA VAL A 141 6.75 5.63 1.80
C VAL A 141 7.47 4.77 0.76
N SER A 142 8.05 5.44 -0.23
CA SER A 142 8.78 4.82 -1.34
C SER A 142 10.21 4.49 -0.92
N ILE A 143 10.45 3.23 -0.59
CA ILE A 143 11.78 2.62 -0.54
C ILE A 143 12.25 2.36 -1.98
N LYS A 144 13.52 2.62 -2.28
CA LYS A 144 14.13 2.29 -3.58
C LYS A 144 15.56 1.83 -3.37
N PRO A 145 15.83 0.51 -3.19
CA PRO A 145 17.21 0.05 -3.07
C PRO A 145 17.96 0.36 -4.37
N GLN A 146 18.89 1.31 -4.31
CA GLN A 146 19.79 1.61 -5.42
C GLN A 146 21.02 0.70 -5.33
N GLY A 147 20.85 -0.55 -5.75
CA GLY A 147 21.92 -1.53 -5.86
C GLY A 147 21.85 -2.21 -7.22
N LYS A 148 23.01 -2.45 -7.85
CA LYS A 148 23.08 -3.29 -9.06
C LYS A 148 23.15 -4.78 -8.72
N GLU A 149 23.32 -5.14 -7.44
CA GLU A 149 23.72 -6.49 -7.06
C GLU A 149 22.59 -7.34 -6.45
N SER A 150 22.97 -8.60 -6.28
CA SER A 150 22.07 -9.74 -6.32
C SER A 150 21.64 -10.21 -4.94
N SER A 151 21.56 -9.33 -3.93
CA SER A 151 21.07 -9.74 -2.62
C SER A 151 19.70 -10.41 -2.74
N THR A 152 19.60 -11.61 -2.15
CA THR A 152 18.41 -12.43 -1.99
C THR A 152 17.80 -12.26 -0.59
N ASP A 153 18.40 -11.40 0.23
CA ASP A 153 17.94 -11.08 1.57
C ASP A 153 16.60 -10.34 1.52
N ARG A 154 15.86 -10.44 2.63
CA ARG A 154 14.53 -9.87 2.77
C ARG A 154 14.66 -8.45 3.33
N TYR A 155 14.21 -7.45 2.58
CA TYR A 155 14.17 -6.07 3.05
C TYR A 155 13.15 -5.95 4.18
N TYR A 156 13.41 -5.12 5.19
CA TYR A 156 12.40 -4.75 6.19
C TYR A 156 12.46 -3.27 6.57
N VAL A 157 11.32 -2.72 6.98
CA VAL A 157 11.16 -1.36 7.52
C VAL A 157 10.10 -1.35 8.61
N ASN A 158 10.45 -0.77 9.75
CA ASN A 158 9.60 -0.51 10.90
C ASN A 158 9.37 1.00 11.04
N LEU A 159 8.14 1.43 10.79
CA LEU A 159 7.72 2.84 10.82
C LEU A 159 6.83 3.10 12.04
N ARG A 160 7.20 4.04 12.88
CA ARG A 160 6.32 4.58 13.93
C ARG A 160 5.62 5.83 13.44
N THR A 161 4.32 5.95 13.69
CA THR A 161 3.55 7.12 13.26
C THR A 161 2.33 7.40 14.12
N SER A 162 2.02 8.68 14.36
CA SER A 162 0.89 9.14 15.19
C SER A 162 -0.40 9.39 14.40
N TRP A 163 -0.32 9.53 13.07
CA TRP A 163 -1.40 10.12 12.25
C TRP A 163 -1.79 9.32 11.00
N LEU A 164 -1.00 8.32 10.61
CA LEU A 164 -1.21 7.57 9.37
C LEU A 164 -2.43 6.63 9.43
N GLN A 165 -3.58 7.13 8.97
CA GLN A 165 -4.75 6.32 8.63
C GLN A 165 -4.54 5.70 7.24
N ILE A 166 -4.10 4.44 7.17
CA ILE A 166 -3.87 3.71 5.91
C ILE A 166 -5.20 3.25 5.31
N TYR A 167 -5.45 3.48 4.02
CA TYR A 167 -6.60 2.90 3.30
C TYR A 167 -6.24 1.86 2.23
N LEU A 168 -4.99 1.84 1.76
CA LEU A 168 -4.44 0.87 0.82
C LEU A 168 -2.90 0.88 0.93
N VAL A 169 -2.29 -0.29 0.90
CA VAL A 169 -0.86 -0.45 0.64
C VAL A 169 -0.69 -1.04 -0.75
N SER A 170 0.13 -0.42 -1.59
CA SER A 170 0.48 -0.96 -2.91
C SER A 170 1.98 -0.90 -3.14
N GLY A 171 2.56 -1.83 -3.89
CA GLY A 171 4.00 -1.86 -4.07
C GLY A 171 4.55 -2.82 -5.11
N ILE A 172 5.88 -2.83 -5.18
CA ILE A 172 6.70 -3.68 -6.02
C ILE A 172 7.58 -4.55 -5.12
N GLY A 173 7.40 -5.87 -5.23
CA GLY A 173 8.06 -6.85 -4.38
C GLY A 173 7.36 -8.20 -4.42
N THR A 174 8.01 -9.21 -3.85
CA THR A 174 7.49 -10.57 -3.69
C THR A 174 7.67 -11.04 -2.25
N ASP A 175 6.88 -12.04 -1.83
CA ASP A 175 6.87 -12.58 -0.46
C ASP A 175 6.79 -11.48 0.61
N VAL A 176 5.81 -10.57 0.44
CA VAL A 176 5.73 -9.37 1.27
C VAL A 176 4.87 -9.64 2.51
N ASN A 177 5.45 -9.45 3.69
CA ASN A 177 4.73 -9.43 4.95
C ASN A 177 4.48 -7.99 5.40
N LEU A 178 3.25 -7.72 5.86
CA LEU A 178 2.82 -6.42 6.34
C LEU A 178 2.07 -6.59 7.67
N VAL A 179 2.56 -5.92 8.71
CA VAL A 179 1.95 -5.93 10.04
C VAL A 179 1.70 -4.49 10.50
N LYS A 180 0.46 -4.20 10.89
CA LYS A 180 0.13 -3.01 11.69
C LYS A 180 -0.05 -3.45 13.15
N LYS A 181 0.63 -2.78 14.07
CA LYS A 181 0.47 -2.95 15.52
C LYS A 181 0.12 -1.61 16.16
N GLU A 182 -0.85 -1.62 17.06
CA GLU A 182 -1.17 -0.46 17.91
C GLU A 182 -0.08 -0.27 18.97
N ILE A 183 0.39 0.97 19.15
CA ILE A 183 1.39 1.38 20.14
C ILE A 183 0.85 2.62 20.90
N PRO A 184 1.44 3.04 22.03
CA PRO A 184 1.03 4.28 22.69
C PRO A 184 1.02 5.45 21.71
N ASP A 185 -0.11 6.16 21.67
CA ASP A 185 -0.36 7.35 20.85
C ASP A 185 -0.14 7.20 19.33
N GLY A 186 -0.09 5.97 18.79
CA GLY A 186 0.11 5.75 17.37
C GLY A 186 0.15 4.30 16.90
N HIS A 187 0.83 4.08 15.77
CA HIS A 187 0.94 2.79 15.09
C HIS A 187 2.40 2.45 14.76
N LEU A 188 2.75 1.18 14.91
CA LEU A 188 3.95 0.58 14.31
C LEU A 188 3.53 -0.16 13.03
N ILE A 189 4.10 0.25 11.89
CA ILE A 189 3.89 -0.37 10.58
C ILE A 189 5.20 -1.08 10.19
N SER A 190 5.17 -2.41 10.23
CA SER A 190 6.28 -3.26 9.80
C SER A 190 5.99 -3.80 8.41
N VAL A 191 6.83 -3.46 7.44
CA VAL A 191 6.74 -3.96 6.06
C VAL A 191 8.03 -4.67 5.71
N SER A 192 7.95 -5.85 5.08
CA SER A 192 9.15 -6.62 4.76
C SER A 192 8.92 -7.58 3.61
N GLY A 193 9.91 -7.84 2.76
CA GLY A 193 9.75 -8.71 1.60
C GLY A 193 10.97 -8.71 0.66
N LEU A 194 10.86 -9.45 -0.43
CA LEU A 194 11.91 -9.60 -1.43
C LEU A 194 11.76 -8.55 -2.54
N SER A 195 12.90 -8.05 -3.03
CA SER A 195 12.93 -7.21 -4.23
C SER A 195 12.63 -8.03 -5.49
N THR A 196 11.95 -7.43 -6.47
CA THR A 196 11.68 -8.03 -7.77
C THR A 196 12.09 -7.10 -8.92
N ILE A 197 12.24 -7.62 -10.13
CA ILE A 197 12.55 -6.81 -11.32
C ILE A 197 11.25 -6.22 -11.86
N GLN A 198 11.08 -4.90 -11.70
CA GLN A 198 10.08 -4.17 -12.47
C GLN A 198 10.65 -3.83 -13.85
N TYR A 199 9.97 -4.31 -14.88
CA TYR A 199 10.19 -3.87 -16.25
C TYR A 199 9.32 -2.64 -16.55
N GLY A 200 9.83 -1.72 -17.36
CA GLY A 200 9.12 -0.49 -17.69
C GLY A 200 9.60 0.22 -18.93
N VAL A 201 8.88 1.27 -19.30
CA VAL A 201 9.14 2.08 -20.51
C VAL A 201 9.38 3.54 -20.16
N THR A 202 10.35 4.14 -20.84
CA THR A 202 10.80 5.53 -20.62
C THR A 202 10.14 6.54 -21.56
N ASN A 203 9.49 6.09 -22.64
CA ASN A 203 8.87 6.98 -23.62
C ASN A 203 7.34 7.02 -23.46
N PHE A 204 6.75 8.18 -23.81
CA PHE A 204 5.32 8.43 -23.64
C PHE A 204 4.44 7.55 -24.56
N LYS A 205 4.92 7.19 -25.75
CA LYS A 205 4.15 6.41 -26.74
C LYS A 205 3.84 5.02 -26.18
N ASP A 206 4.86 4.33 -25.69
CA ASP A 206 4.73 2.96 -25.21
C ASP A 206 4.04 2.93 -23.84
N GLY A 207 4.26 3.95 -23.00
CA GLY A 207 3.48 4.15 -21.77
C GLY A 207 1.99 4.38 -22.05
N LYS A 208 1.64 5.10 -23.13
CA LYS A 208 0.26 5.23 -23.59
C LYS A 208 -0.28 3.90 -24.13
N ALA A 209 0.49 3.18 -24.94
CA ALA A 209 0.11 1.87 -25.47
C ALA A 209 -0.24 0.88 -24.35
N MET A 210 0.61 0.77 -23.32
CA MET A 210 0.32 -0.04 -22.13
C MET A 210 -0.99 0.36 -21.43
N ALA A 211 -1.28 1.66 -21.34
CA ALA A 211 -2.51 2.17 -20.74
C ALA A 211 -3.76 1.97 -21.61
N ASP A 212 -3.62 1.94 -22.94
CA ASP A 212 -4.69 1.64 -23.88
C ASP A 212 -4.99 0.12 -23.91
N ASN A 213 -3.94 -0.72 -23.89
CA ASN A 213 -4.02 -2.17 -23.73
C ASN A 213 -4.81 -2.53 -22.46
N ALA A 214 -4.43 -1.97 -21.30
CA ALA A 214 -5.07 -2.22 -20.01
C ALA A 214 -6.55 -1.76 -19.92
N LYS A 215 -7.05 -1.02 -20.92
CA LYS A 215 -8.44 -0.55 -21.03
C LYS A 215 -9.28 -1.36 -22.03
N GLY A 216 -8.69 -2.32 -22.73
CA GLY A 216 -9.34 -3.05 -23.83
C GLY A 216 -9.71 -2.14 -25.01
N GLN A 217 -8.83 -1.19 -25.35
CA GLN A 217 -9.07 -0.25 -26.45
C GLN A 217 -8.38 -0.65 -27.76
N SER A 218 -7.18 -1.22 -27.64
CA SER A 218 -6.34 -1.73 -28.72
C SER A 218 -5.30 -2.67 -28.13
N TRP A 219 -4.78 -3.63 -28.90
CA TRP A 219 -3.56 -4.35 -28.54
C TRP A 219 -2.37 -3.81 -29.32
N VAL A 220 -1.33 -3.42 -28.61
CA VAL A 220 -0.03 -3.06 -29.16
C VAL A 220 1.04 -3.77 -28.34
N GLU A 221 1.89 -4.55 -29.00
CA GLU A 221 3.06 -5.17 -28.38
C GLU A 221 4.02 -4.10 -27.85
N VAL A 222 4.47 -4.25 -26.60
CA VAL A 222 5.40 -3.32 -25.95
C VAL A 222 6.58 -4.07 -25.36
N THR A 223 7.78 -3.69 -25.78
CA THR A 223 9.06 -4.13 -25.23
C THR A 223 9.53 -3.13 -24.16
N ALA A 224 10.04 -3.63 -23.04
CA ALA A 224 10.60 -2.80 -21.99
C ALA A 224 11.86 -2.06 -22.47
N THR A 225 12.03 -0.81 -22.02
CA THR A 225 13.30 -0.05 -22.21
C THR A 225 14.12 0.04 -20.92
N THR A 226 13.58 -0.46 -19.82
CA THR A 226 14.23 -0.49 -18.50
C THR A 226 13.86 -1.76 -17.73
N ALA A 227 14.80 -2.23 -16.92
CA ALA A 227 14.61 -3.28 -15.93
C ALA A 227 15.25 -2.78 -14.62
N VAL A 228 14.47 -2.70 -13.54
CA VAL A 228 14.91 -2.17 -12.25
C VAL A 228 14.54 -3.17 -11.15
N LYS A 229 15.54 -3.81 -10.55
CA LYS A 229 15.37 -4.62 -9.34
C LYS A 229 15.07 -3.68 -8.17
N LYS A 230 13.92 -3.83 -7.52
CA LYS A 230 13.55 -3.02 -6.35
C LYS A 230 12.56 -3.71 -5.41
N PHE A 231 12.59 -3.28 -4.16
CA PHE A 231 11.52 -3.42 -3.19
C PHE A 231 10.99 -2.00 -2.89
N GLU A 232 9.74 -1.72 -3.23
CA GLU A 232 9.11 -0.39 -3.10
C GLU A 232 7.67 -0.57 -2.63
N PHE A 233 7.16 0.35 -1.80
CA PHE A 233 5.73 0.39 -1.48
C PHE A 233 5.20 1.81 -1.28
N PHE A 234 3.90 1.90 -1.05
CA PHE A 234 3.15 3.13 -0.88
C PHE A 234 2.09 2.90 0.20
N LEU A 235 2.27 3.51 1.37
CA LEU A 235 1.27 3.51 2.45
C LEU A 235 0.27 4.66 2.21
N GLN A 236 -0.81 4.39 1.49
CA GLN A 236 -1.75 5.43 1.07
C GLN A 236 -2.62 5.90 2.25
N HIS A 237 -2.65 7.20 2.50
CA HIS A 237 -3.32 7.82 3.65
C HIS A 237 -4.65 8.45 3.27
N PHE A 238 -5.66 8.32 4.13
CA PHE A 238 -6.97 8.89 3.91
C PHE A 238 -7.02 10.37 4.34
N ASP A 239 -7.05 11.29 3.38
CA ASP A 239 -7.34 12.70 3.69
C ASP A 239 -8.77 12.90 4.20
N SER A 240 -9.05 13.98 4.92
CA SER A 240 -10.40 14.30 5.39
C SER A 240 -11.25 15.08 4.36
N LEU A 241 -10.82 15.22 3.09
CA LEU A 241 -11.46 16.11 2.13
C LEU A 241 -12.66 15.44 1.42
N PRO A 242 -13.87 16.01 1.46
CA PRO A 242 -15.09 15.29 1.05
C PRO A 242 -15.31 15.13 -0.46
N ARG A 243 -14.37 15.56 -1.32
CA ARG A 243 -14.69 15.91 -2.71
C ARG A 243 -14.04 14.99 -3.74
N LYS A 244 -14.85 14.04 -4.24
CA LYS A 244 -14.64 13.16 -5.43
C LYS A 244 -13.96 11.79 -5.23
N ARG A 245 -14.14 11.12 -4.09
CA ARG A 245 -13.73 9.70 -3.92
C ARG A 245 -14.88 8.73 -4.21
N PRO A 246 -14.62 7.45 -4.56
CA PRO A 246 -15.62 6.39 -4.45
C PRO A 246 -16.06 6.29 -2.98
N LEU A 247 -17.31 6.67 -2.70
CA LEU A 247 -17.85 7.16 -1.42
C LEU A 247 -17.86 6.18 -0.22
N GLN A 248 -17.22 5.03 -0.34
CA GLN A 248 -17.32 3.91 0.60
C GLN A 248 -16.04 3.62 1.40
N TRP A 249 -14.84 3.60 0.80
CA TRP A 249 -13.63 3.13 1.51
C TRP A 249 -13.25 3.98 2.73
N GLY A 250 -13.51 5.29 2.70
CA GLY A 250 -13.29 6.18 3.84
C GLY A 250 -14.09 5.83 5.08
N LYS A 251 -15.22 5.13 4.93
CA LYS A 251 -16.03 4.60 6.03
C LYS A 251 -15.52 3.24 6.54
N CYS A 252 -14.51 2.69 5.88
CA CYS A 252 -13.99 1.35 6.08
C CYS A 252 -12.54 1.34 6.59
N VAL A 253 -11.92 2.50 6.81
CA VAL A 253 -10.51 2.59 7.28
C VAL A 253 -10.29 1.84 8.61
N ASP A 254 -11.29 1.83 9.50
CA ASP A 254 -11.25 1.12 10.78
C ASP A 254 -11.46 -0.41 10.65
N THR A 255 -11.81 -0.89 9.45
CA THR A 255 -12.02 -2.32 9.16
C THR A 255 -10.79 -3.01 8.56
N GLY A 256 -9.67 -2.29 8.50
CA GLY A 256 -8.42 -2.71 7.87
C GLY A 256 -8.22 -2.03 6.51
N PHE A 257 -7.25 -2.50 5.74
CA PHE A 257 -6.95 -2.01 4.39
C PHE A 257 -6.33 -3.15 3.55
N PRO A 258 -6.54 -3.17 2.23
CA PRO A 258 -5.85 -4.06 1.31
C PRO A 258 -4.35 -3.76 1.25
N ALA A 259 -3.54 -4.79 1.04
CA ALA A 259 -2.13 -4.71 0.67
C ALA A 259 -1.90 -5.46 -0.65
N THR A 260 -1.33 -4.82 -1.67
CA THR A 260 -1.11 -5.41 -3.01
C THR A 260 0.33 -5.21 -3.50
N PHE A 261 0.92 -6.27 -4.06
CA PHE A 261 2.30 -6.27 -4.52
C PHE A 261 2.44 -7.01 -5.86
N SER A 262 3.32 -6.53 -6.74
CA SER A 262 3.57 -7.16 -8.04
C SER A 262 4.96 -6.83 -8.59
N ASN A 263 5.32 -7.34 -9.77
CA ASN A 263 6.42 -6.81 -10.59
C ASN A 263 5.96 -5.98 -11.81
N GLY A 264 4.65 -5.68 -11.90
CA GLY A 264 4.09 -4.88 -12.98
C GLY A 264 4.43 -3.39 -12.86
N GLN A 265 4.37 -2.64 -13.97
CA GLN A 265 4.54 -1.19 -13.95
C GLN A 265 3.34 -0.47 -13.29
N THR A 266 2.12 -0.98 -13.50
CA THR A 266 0.90 -0.49 -12.86
C THR A 266 -0.01 -1.65 -12.44
N SER A 267 -0.81 -1.45 -11.41
CA SER A 267 -1.86 -2.37 -10.98
C SER A 267 -3.08 -1.57 -10.54
N SER A 268 -4.28 -2.06 -10.85
CA SER A 268 -5.47 -1.52 -10.22
C SER A 268 -5.62 -2.05 -8.80
N ILE A 269 -6.42 -1.33 -8.02
CA ILE A 269 -7.13 -1.87 -6.87
C ILE A 269 -7.86 -3.18 -7.21
N ILE A 270 -8.13 -3.98 -6.18
CA ILE A 270 -9.17 -5.01 -6.20
C ILE A 270 -10.52 -4.31 -5.96
N TYR A 271 -11.52 -4.62 -6.79
CA TYR A 271 -12.88 -4.13 -6.63
C TYR A 271 -13.94 -5.18 -6.97
N ALA A 272 -15.13 -5.07 -6.39
CA ALA A 272 -16.26 -5.92 -6.80
C ALA A 272 -16.90 -5.37 -8.09
N GLU A 273 -17.04 -6.24 -9.09
CA GLU A 273 -17.65 -5.88 -10.37
C GLU A 273 -19.10 -5.40 -10.15
N GLY A 274 -19.42 -4.23 -10.72
CA GLY A 274 -20.71 -3.56 -10.52
C GLY A 274 -20.78 -2.55 -9.36
N ASP A 275 -19.83 -2.51 -8.42
CA ASP A 275 -19.80 -1.49 -7.36
C ASP A 275 -19.07 -0.20 -7.77
N LEU A 276 -18.22 -0.26 -8.80
CA LEU A 276 -17.55 0.90 -9.40
C LEU A 276 -18.00 1.10 -10.85
N LYS A 277 -18.18 2.35 -11.27
CA LYS A 277 -18.42 2.71 -12.68
C LYS A 277 -17.11 2.56 -13.45
N SER A 278 -16.89 1.38 -14.02
CA SER A 278 -15.76 1.12 -14.93
C SER A 278 -15.78 2.09 -16.12
N THR A 279 -14.63 2.67 -16.44
CA THR A 279 -14.39 3.40 -17.69
C THR A 279 -13.99 2.47 -18.83
N ARG A 280 -13.78 1.17 -18.54
CA ARG A 280 -13.36 0.15 -19.50
C ARG A 280 -14.55 -0.38 -20.28
N ARG A 281 -14.30 -0.86 -21.50
CA ARG A 281 -15.32 -1.53 -22.33
C ARG A 281 -15.58 -2.97 -21.90
N VAL A 282 -14.61 -3.59 -21.23
CA VAL A 282 -14.64 -5.02 -20.87
C VAL A 282 -15.28 -5.20 -19.50
N ILE A 283 -16.31 -6.05 -19.45
CA ILE A 283 -16.89 -6.59 -18.21
C ILE A 283 -16.10 -7.84 -17.87
N LEU A 284 -15.36 -7.82 -16.76
CA LEU A 284 -14.37 -8.86 -16.42
C LEU A 284 -14.95 -10.03 -15.62
N GLY A 285 -16.17 -9.89 -15.12
CA GLY A 285 -16.83 -10.90 -14.29
C GLY A 285 -18.32 -10.66 -14.21
N LYS A 286 -19.00 -11.45 -13.37
CA LYS A 286 -20.38 -11.18 -12.97
C LYS A 286 -20.36 -10.18 -11.82
N ARG A 287 -21.48 -9.49 -11.62
CA ARG A 287 -21.66 -8.62 -10.45
C ARG A 287 -21.33 -9.38 -9.17
N GLY A 288 -20.49 -8.80 -8.31
CA GLY A 288 -20.07 -9.41 -7.04
C GLY A 288 -18.83 -10.31 -7.11
N ASP A 289 -18.33 -10.65 -8.31
CA ASP A 289 -16.96 -11.16 -8.48
C ASP A 289 -15.96 -10.06 -8.13
N LEU A 290 -14.79 -10.41 -7.61
CA LEU A 290 -13.69 -9.46 -7.42
C LEU A 290 -12.80 -9.46 -8.66
N VAL A 291 -12.47 -8.29 -9.17
CA VAL A 291 -11.65 -8.14 -10.37
C VAL A 291 -10.60 -7.04 -10.22
N TRP A 292 -9.47 -7.20 -10.91
CA TRP A 292 -8.40 -6.21 -11.03
C TRP A 292 -7.57 -6.47 -12.30
N PHE A 293 -6.59 -5.62 -12.57
CA PHE A 293 -5.62 -5.82 -13.64
C PHE A 293 -4.22 -5.39 -13.23
N ILE A 294 -3.23 -5.86 -13.98
CA ILE A 294 -1.83 -5.44 -13.87
C ILE A 294 -1.34 -5.16 -15.31
N SER A 295 -0.55 -4.10 -15.50
CA SER A 295 0.05 -3.77 -16.78
C SER A 295 1.54 -3.55 -16.64
N SER A 296 2.28 -4.20 -17.54
CA SER A 296 3.72 -4.12 -17.73
C SER A 296 3.99 -4.26 -19.24
N PRO A 297 5.21 -4.01 -19.72
CA PRO A 297 5.62 -4.46 -21.05
C PRO A 297 5.46 -5.98 -21.17
N HIS A 298 5.19 -6.49 -22.37
CA HIS A 298 5.12 -7.93 -22.64
C HIS A 298 6.54 -8.53 -22.63
N PHE A 299 7.50 -7.82 -23.22
CA PHE A 299 8.85 -8.33 -23.47
C PHE A 299 9.94 -7.60 -22.69
N THR A 300 10.98 -8.33 -22.27
CA THR A 300 12.25 -7.77 -21.78
C THR A 300 12.95 -6.97 -22.89
N PRO A 301 13.95 -6.11 -22.58
CA PRO A 301 14.76 -5.48 -23.63
C PRO A 301 15.39 -6.48 -24.62
N GLU A 302 15.65 -7.71 -24.16
CA GLU A 302 16.20 -8.84 -24.91
C GLU A 302 15.14 -9.62 -25.74
N LYS A 303 13.87 -9.23 -25.65
CA LYS A 303 12.69 -9.87 -26.28
C LYS A 303 12.26 -11.22 -25.70
N GLU A 304 12.56 -11.47 -24.43
CA GLU A 304 12.02 -12.61 -23.69
C GLU A 304 10.66 -12.24 -23.08
N VAL A 305 9.74 -13.19 -22.94
CA VAL A 305 8.42 -12.95 -22.32
C VAL A 305 8.61 -12.65 -20.83
N ILE A 306 8.02 -11.55 -20.34
CA ILE A 306 8.08 -11.19 -18.93
C ILE A 306 7.02 -11.98 -18.16
N GLU A 307 7.48 -12.80 -17.21
CA GLU A 307 6.63 -13.45 -16.22
C GLU A 307 6.22 -12.48 -15.09
N GLY A 308 4.95 -12.59 -14.72
CA GLY A 308 4.28 -11.79 -13.73
C GLY A 308 4.20 -12.46 -12.36
N THR A 309 4.23 -11.62 -11.34
CA THR A 309 4.04 -11.95 -9.93
C THR A 309 2.99 -11.03 -9.35
N TYR A 310 2.10 -11.57 -8.53
CA TYR A 310 1.09 -10.80 -7.80
C TYR A 310 0.81 -11.42 -6.43
N GLN A 311 0.67 -10.55 -5.45
CA GLN A 311 0.23 -10.85 -4.11
C GLN A 311 -0.83 -9.81 -3.71
N ALA A 312 -1.91 -10.27 -3.08
CA ALA A 312 -2.78 -9.41 -2.31
C ALA A 312 -3.21 -10.06 -1.01
N ASP A 313 -3.29 -9.24 0.04
CA ASP A 313 -3.87 -9.58 1.33
C ASP A 313 -4.92 -8.53 1.66
N VAL A 314 -6.19 -8.94 1.72
CA VAL A 314 -7.35 -8.04 1.82
C VAL A 314 -8.23 -8.44 3.01
N PRO A 315 -8.36 -7.61 4.05
CA PRO A 315 -9.24 -7.90 5.18
C PRO A 315 -10.70 -8.08 4.73
N VAL A 316 -11.33 -9.18 5.13
CA VAL A 316 -12.73 -9.52 4.81
C VAL A 316 -13.69 -8.43 5.29
N LYS A 317 -13.47 -7.89 6.49
CA LYS A 317 -14.28 -6.77 7.03
C LYS A 317 -14.18 -5.52 6.16
N TRP A 318 -12.98 -5.20 5.67
CA TRP A 318 -12.78 -4.12 4.72
C TRP A 318 -13.48 -4.42 3.39
N LEU A 319 -13.35 -5.63 2.87
CA LEU A 319 -13.95 -6.01 1.60
C LEU A 319 -15.48 -5.93 1.63
N ASP A 320 -16.13 -6.41 2.71
CA ASP A 320 -17.58 -6.31 2.90
C ASP A 320 -18.07 -4.86 3.10
N CYS A 321 -17.28 -4.02 3.76
CA CYS A 321 -17.60 -2.60 3.93
C CYS A 321 -17.39 -1.80 2.63
N ALA A 322 -16.25 -2.02 1.97
CA ALA A 322 -15.81 -1.30 0.78
C ALA A 322 -16.59 -1.74 -0.47
N TYR A 323 -17.09 -2.97 -0.51
CA TYR A 323 -17.84 -3.54 -1.63
C TYR A 323 -19.01 -4.41 -1.14
N PRO A 324 -20.14 -3.81 -0.71
CA PRO A 324 -21.25 -4.55 -0.14
C PRO A 324 -21.91 -5.56 -1.10
N SER A 325 -21.74 -5.43 -2.42
CA SER A 325 -22.25 -6.41 -3.38
C SER A 325 -21.29 -7.57 -3.69
N ASN A 326 -20.11 -7.61 -3.07
CA ASN A 326 -19.21 -8.74 -3.22
C ASN A 326 -19.85 -10.05 -2.69
N GLU A 327 -19.70 -11.12 -3.46
CA GLU A 327 -20.17 -12.47 -3.10
C GLU A 327 -19.04 -13.36 -2.55
N ILE A 328 -17.78 -12.91 -2.67
CA ILE A 328 -16.58 -13.72 -2.40
C ILE A 328 -16.36 -13.99 -0.91
N THR A 329 -16.63 -13.02 -0.03
CA THR A 329 -16.55 -13.21 1.43
C THR A 329 -17.52 -14.26 1.98
N LYS A 330 -18.59 -14.55 1.22
CA LYS A 330 -19.72 -15.42 1.62
C LYS A 330 -19.74 -16.74 0.82
N ALA A 331 -18.84 -16.90 -0.15
CA ALA A 331 -18.80 -18.05 -1.04
C ALA A 331 -18.24 -19.29 -0.31
N GLN A 332 -18.88 -20.44 -0.54
CA GLN A 332 -18.41 -21.73 0.02
C GLN A 332 -17.12 -22.23 -0.64
N LYS A 333 -16.91 -21.86 -1.91
CA LYS A 333 -15.72 -22.18 -2.70
C LYS A 333 -15.43 -20.99 -3.60
N ILE A 334 -14.17 -20.59 -3.64
CA ILE A 334 -13.68 -19.50 -4.49
C ILE A 334 -12.55 -20.01 -5.36
N GLU A 335 -12.50 -19.53 -6.59
CA GLU A 335 -11.40 -19.78 -7.54
C GLU A 335 -10.90 -18.46 -8.09
N ILE A 336 -9.63 -18.46 -8.51
CA ILE A 336 -8.99 -17.35 -9.21
C ILE A 336 -8.76 -17.74 -10.66
N GLN A 337 -9.00 -16.80 -11.56
CA GLN A 337 -8.76 -16.92 -12.99
C GLN A 337 -7.94 -15.73 -13.45
N ILE A 338 -6.92 -15.98 -14.26
CA ILE A 338 -6.19 -14.95 -14.99
C ILE A 338 -6.63 -15.04 -16.46
N ILE A 339 -7.15 -13.95 -16.96
CA ILE A 339 -7.75 -13.82 -18.29
C ILE A 339 -6.94 -12.77 -19.03
N ASP A 340 -6.30 -13.18 -20.11
CA ASP A 340 -5.85 -12.26 -21.13
C ASP A 340 -7.03 -11.89 -22.05
N GLU A 341 -7.13 -10.63 -22.45
CA GLU A 341 -8.21 -10.17 -23.33
C GLU A 341 -8.08 -10.73 -24.76
N PHE A 342 -6.86 -11.07 -25.19
CA PHE A 342 -6.56 -11.52 -26.56
C PHE A 342 -6.21 -13.01 -26.61
N GLU A 343 -5.53 -13.54 -25.58
CA GLU A 343 -5.10 -14.95 -25.51
C GLU A 343 -6.07 -15.85 -24.71
N GLY A 344 -7.03 -15.27 -23.97
CA GLY A 344 -7.98 -16.02 -23.16
C GLY A 344 -7.41 -16.44 -21.79
N ILE A 345 -7.78 -17.62 -21.30
CA ILE A 345 -7.39 -18.05 -19.94
C ILE A 345 -5.90 -18.38 -19.91
N GLN A 346 -5.12 -17.66 -19.11
CA GLN A 346 -3.71 -17.97 -18.91
C GLN A 346 -3.54 -19.11 -17.90
N VAL A 347 -2.57 -20.00 -18.17
CA VAL A 347 -2.12 -21.02 -17.21
C VAL A 347 -1.03 -20.41 -16.35
N ALA A 348 -1.30 -20.23 -15.05
CA ALA A 348 -0.36 -19.64 -14.10
C ALA A 348 -0.50 -20.31 -12.73
N THR A 349 0.59 -20.35 -11.96
CA THR A 349 0.56 -20.86 -10.58
C THR A 349 -0.16 -19.84 -9.71
N SER A 350 -1.41 -20.13 -9.35
CA SER A 350 -2.26 -19.19 -8.62
C SER A 350 -3.03 -19.87 -7.49
N SER A 351 -3.30 -19.10 -6.45
CA SER A 351 -4.09 -19.52 -5.29
C SER A 351 -4.90 -18.36 -4.76
N VAL A 352 -6.09 -18.68 -4.26
CA VAL A 352 -6.93 -17.77 -3.50
C VAL A 352 -7.57 -18.53 -2.34
N LYS A 353 -7.54 -17.93 -1.15
CA LYS A 353 -8.16 -18.49 0.06
C LYS A 353 -8.60 -17.38 0.99
N VAL A 354 -9.55 -17.67 1.87
CA VAL A 354 -9.81 -16.84 3.06
C VAL A 354 -9.23 -17.58 4.26
N SER A 355 -8.36 -16.92 5.03
CA SER A 355 -7.78 -17.41 6.28
C SER A 355 -7.78 -16.27 7.30
N ASP A 356 -8.18 -16.54 8.54
CA ASP A 356 -8.02 -15.58 9.65
C ASP A 356 -8.66 -14.20 9.42
N GLY A 357 -9.74 -14.17 8.61
CA GLY A 357 -10.42 -12.94 8.23
C GLY A 357 -9.72 -12.13 7.12
N ILE A 358 -8.73 -12.70 6.43
CA ILE A 358 -8.02 -12.11 5.29
C ILE A 358 -8.28 -12.94 4.03
N LEU A 359 -8.66 -12.29 2.93
CA LEU A 359 -8.59 -12.86 1.58
C LEU A 359 -7.14 -12.77 1.10
N ILE A 360 -6.52 -13.93 0.91
CA ILE A 360 -5.12 -14.10 0.51
C ILE A 360 -5.12 -14.56 -0.94
N VAL A 361 -4.51 -13.75 -1.82
CA VAL A 361 -4.31 -14.03 -3.24
C VAL A 361 -2.82 -14.11 -3.54
N ARG A 362 -2.38 -15.14 -4.27
CA ARG A 362 -1.02 -15.23 -4.82
C ARG A 362 -1.09 -15.74 -6.27
N ALA A 363 -0.32 -15.17 -7.18
CA ALA A 363 -0.24 -15.60 -8.57
C ALA A 363 1.16 -15.36 -9.15
N TYR A 364 1.69 -16.33 -9.90
CA TYR A 364 3.04 -16.34 -10.44
C TYR A 364 3.07 -17.01 -11.82
N GLY A 365 3.94 -16.52 -12.72
CA GLY A 365 4.16 -17.09 -14.06
C GLY A 365 3.07 -16.74 -15.08
N PHE A 366 2.32 -15.65 -14.87
CA PHE A 366 1.38 -15.12 -15.87
C PHE A 366 2.10 -14.15 -16.82
N HIS A 367 1.65 -13.99 -18.06
CA HIS A 367 2.30 -13.11 -19.05
C HIS A 367 1.66 -11.73 -19.13
N TYR A 368 2.48 -10.71 -19.40
CA TYR A 368 2.05 -9.32 -19.53
C TYR A 368 1.59 -8.94 -20.96
N SER A 369 0.57 -9.64 -21.49
CA SER A 369 -0.21 -9.15 -22.63
C SER A 369 -1.28 -8.15 -22.13
N THR A 370 -2.34 -8.64 -21.50
CA THR A 370 -3.39 -7.86 -20.81
C THR A 370 -3.99 -8.63 -19.62
N PRO A 371 -3.19 -9.01 -18.60
CA PRO A 371 -3.65 -9.91 -17.54
C PRO A 371 -4.68 -9.25 -16.63
N HIS A 372 -5.91 -9.73 -16.77
CA HIS A 372 -7.06 -9.42 -15.92
C HIS A 372 -7.30 -10.55 -14.93
N PHE A 373 -7.50 -10.21 -13.68
CA PHE A 373 -7.70 -11.17 -12.61
C PHE A 373 -9.16 -11.16 -12.19
N ARG A 374 -9.69 -12.35 -11.91
CA ARG A 374 -11.06 -12.56 -11.45
C ARG A 374 -11.07 -13.61 -10.35
N VAL A 375 -11.55 -13.23 -9.16
CA VAL A 375 -11.93 -14.16 -8.10
C VAL A 375 -13.45 -14.27 -8.10
N TYR A 376 -13.96 -15.49 -8.26
CA TYR A 376 -15.38 -15.77 -8.39
C TYR A 376 -15.82 -16.89 -7.45
N ASN A 377 -17.12 -16.91 -7.12
CA ASN A 377 -17.74 -18.03 -6.41
C ASN A 377 -17.82 -19.24 -7.36
N SER A 378 -17.01 -20.27 -7.08
CA SER A 378 -16.88 -21.50 -7.87
C SER A 378 -17.61 -22.70 -7.26
N ALA A 379 -18.38 -22.48 -6.18
CA ALA A 379 -19.31 -23.49 -5.70
C ALA A 379 -20.28 -23.83 -6.84
N PRO A 380 -20.61 -25.13 -7.07
CA PRO A 380 -21.65 -25.48 -8.00
C PRO A 380 -22.89 -24.66 -7.66
N ALA A 381 -23.40 -23.91 -8.64
CA ALA A 381 -24.64 -23.16 -8.44
C ALA A 381 -25.66 -24.14 -7.88
N VAL A 382 -26.19 -23.85 -6.68
CA VAL A 382 -27.25 -24.67 -6.11
C VAL A 382 -28.42 -24.52 -7.06
N ILE A 383 -28.56 -25.48 -7.98
CA ILE A 383 -29.80 -25.69 -8.72
C ILE A 383 -30.80 -26.00 -7.62
N SER A 384 -31.51 -24.96 -7.17
CA SER A 384 -32.59 -25.13 -6.21
C SER A 384 -33.53 -26.15 -6.85
N ALA A 385 -33.51 -27.38 -6.33
CA ALA A 385 -34.32 -28.47 -6.88
C ALA A 385 -35.74 -27.91 -7.00
N PRO A 386 -36.32 -27.88 -8.22
CA PRO A 386 -37.39 -26.96 -8.58
C PRO A 386 -38.45 -26.99 -7.51
N GLN A 387 -38.62 -25.87 -6.79
CA GLN A 387 -39.35 -25.84 -5.53
C GLN A 387 -40.70 -26.51 -5.74
N LYS A 388 -40.89 -27.67 -5.10
CA LYS A 388 -42.13 -28.43 -5.23
C LYS A 388 -43.22 -27.61 -4.56
N ILE A 389 -43.97 -26.87 -5.36
CA ILE A 389 -45.16 -26.17 -4.90
C ILE A 389 -46.11 -27.26 -4.39
N VAL A 390 -46.51 -27.11 -3.13
CA VAL A 390 -47.50 -27.98 -2.49
C VAL A 390 -48.84 -27.25 -2.53
N ILE A 391 -49.88 -27.92 -3.02
CA ILE A 391 -51.25 -27.42 -3.01
C ILE A 391 -52.17 -28.40 -2.29
N THR A 392 -53.17 -27.85 -1.61
CA THR A 392 -54.28 -28.64 -1.08
C THR A 392 -55.44 -28.62 -2.07
N CYS A 393 -56.02 -29.79 -2.30
CA CYS A 393 -57.09 -30.02 -3.26
C CYS A 393 -58.27 -30.68 -2.55
N LYS A 394 -59.47 -30.11 -2.65
CA LYS A 394 -60.67 -30.58 -1.94
C LYS A 394 -61.78 -31.03 -2.90
N LYS A 395 -62.48 -32.12 -2.55
CA LYS A 395 -63.68 -32.63 -3.23
C LYS A 395 -64.68 -33.08 -2.17
N GLY A 396 -65.75 -32.32 -1.95
CA GLY A 396 -66.67 -32.55 -0.84
C GLY A 396 -65.94 -32.42 0.51
N SER A 397 -66.07 -33.43 1.36
CA SER A 397 -65.31 -33.53 2.62
C SER A 397 -63.86 -34.03 2.45
N THR A 398 -63.51 -34.64 1.33
CA THR A 398 -62.17 -35.25 1.12
C THR A 398 -61.14 -34.20 0.69
N THR A 399 -59.97 -34.20 1.33
CA THR A 399 -58.79 -33.40 0.97
C THR A 399 -57.65 -34.29 0.46
N LYS A 400 -56.84 -33.74 -0.45
CA LYS A 400 -55.59 -34.33 -0.95
C LYS A 400 -54.51 -33.27 -1.06
N ILE A 401 -53.28 -33.61 -0.69
CA ILE A 401 -52.10 -32.76 -0.87
C ILE A 401 -51.39 -33.21 -2.15
N VAL A 402 -51.02 -32.25 -3.01
CA VAL A 402 -50.36 -32.51 -4.30
C VAL A 402 -49.10 -31.64 -4.39
N SER A 403 -47.95 -32.27 -4.66
CA SER A 403 -46.66 -31.59 -4.79
C SER A 403 -46.09 -31.72 -6.21
N GLY A 404 -45.58 -30.63 -6.79
CA GLY A 404 -44.89 -30.67 -8.09
C GLY A 404 -44.36 -29.32 -8.52
N ALA A 405 -43.70 -29.24 -9.68
CA ALA A 405 -43.20 -27.98 -10.23
C ALA A 405 -44.34 -27.06 -10.73
N LYS A 406 -45.44 -27.66 -11.24
CA LYS A 406 -46.70 -27.00 -11.59
C LYS A 406 -47.87 -27.92 -11.17
N PRO A 407 -48.20 -28.00 -9.87
CA PRO A 407 -49.19 -28.96 -9.39
C PRO A 407 -50.60 -28.55 -9.81
N VAL A 408 -51.41 -29.53 -10.21
CA VAL A 408 -52.81 -29.35 -10.61
C VAL A 408 -53.67 -30.33 -9.83
N CYS A 409 -54.85 -29.89 -9.38
CA CYS A 409 -55.76 -30.77 -8.67
C CYS A 409 -56.33 -31.87 -9.58
N PRO A 410 -56.44 -33.14 -9.10
CA PRO A 410 -57.03 -34.23 -9.87
C PRO A 410 -58.47 -33.92 -10.31
N LYS A 411 -58.93 -34.55 -11.40
CA LYS A 411 -60.26 -34.33 -11.99
C LYS A 411 -61.38 -34.40 -10.93
N GLY A 412 -62.08 -33.28 -10.74
CA GLY A 412 -63.16 -33.14 -9.75
C GLY A 412 -62.74 -32.65 -8.36
N TYR A 413 -61.46 -32.33 -8.13
CA TYR A 413 -60.99 -31.61 -6.95
C TYR A 413 -60.71 -30.14 -7.31
N LYS A 414 -60.99 -29.21 -6.38
CA LYS A 414 -60.64 -27.79 -6.52
C LYS A 414 -59.49 -27.44 -5.57
N LYS A 415 -58.59 -26.54 -5.99
CA LYS A 415 -57.56 -25.99 -5.11
C LYS A 415 -58.23 -25.17 -4.00
N VAL A 416 -57.71 -25.30 -2.78
CA VAL A 416 -58.09 -24.51 -1.59
C VAL A 416 -56.86 -23.82 -1.01
#